data_AF-A0A7U6QY98-F1
#
_entry.id   AF-A0A7U6QY98-F1
#
_cell.length_a   1.000
_cell.length_b   1.000
_cell.length_c   1.000
_cell.angle_alpha   90.00
_cell.angle_beta   90.00
_cell.angle_gamma   90.00
#
_symmetry.space_group_name_H-M   'P 1'
#
loop_
_entity.id
_entity.type
_entity.pdbx_description
1 polymer ?
#
loop_
_entity_poly.entity_id
_entity_poly.type
_entity_poly.pdbx_seq_one_letter_code
_entity_poly.pdbx_strand_id
1 'polypeptide(L)'
;MIEFLKNIKSKIGIYHLEDDAISIGKILKISGKYLFLDSYDSNNKKEGIKVFLISEIKRVILKSDYIEKLENKKNYTESFSFLKDNKINSFDDVCQKIIEKKCIVTLKLKNDDIEKGYLTKKIEKYYYFEILNDELKIISTEIFDEHYIEEIQIDTNDKINKNVPLNIIKLYSDNIYIGNVLFDRKEIIIFKEIVEFSEDSRILILKKEDIEEISELYKEENIRYNSINKYIQNIKDITLLFLLEICLNFKFIIFIDNKKFSETKVGIIEKILNNRILELNTLNENYHFIEKIRIEISEIEILRIKNYSLFE
;
A
#
# COMPACT_ATOMS: atom_id res chain seq x y z
N MET A 1 -19.05 -11.33 -21.19
CA MET A 1 -17.97 -10.53 -20.54
C MET A 1 -16.67 -10.55 -21.34
N ILE A 2 -16.10 -11.72 -21.67
CA ILE A 2 -14.82 -11.83 -22.41
C ILE A 2 -14.80 -10.99 -23.70
N GLU A 3 -15.83 -11.10 -24.54
CA GLU A 3 -15.89 -10.39 -25.82
C GLU A 3 -15.93 -8.87 -25.66
N PHE A 4 -16.58 -8.39 -24.60
CA PHE A 4 -16.65 -6.98 -24.26
C PHE A 4 -15.29 -6.43 -23.80
N LEU A 5 -14.57 -7.20 -22.97
CA LEU A 5 -13.28 -6.78 -22.40
C LEU A 5 -12.16 -6.70 -23.45
N LYS A 6 -12.22 -7.50 -24.53
CA LYS A 6 -11.15 -7.58 -25.56
C LYS A 6 -10.84 -6.25 -26.25
N ASN A 7 -11.80 -5.34 -26.33
CA ASN A 7 -11.69 -4.09 -27.09
C ASN A 7 -11.35 -2.86 -26.22
N ILE A 8 -11.30 -3.03 -24.89
CA ILE A 8 -11.04 -1.92 -23.97
C ILE A 8 -9.54 -1.63 -23.90
N LYS A 9 -9.16 -0.38 -24.14
CA LYS A 9 -7.77 0.10 -24.06
C LYS A 9 -7.49 0.98 -22.83
N SER A 10 -8.54 1.53 -22.21
CA SER A 10 -8.44 2.38 -21.01
C SER A 10 -8.20 1.54 -19.75
N LYS A 11 -7.87 2.20 -18.64
CA LYS A 11 -7.96 1.56 -17.33
C LYS A 11 -9.41 1.17 -17.04
N ILE A 12 -9.56 0.05 -16.37
CA ILE A 12 -10.83 -0.45 -15.85
C ILE A 12 -10.74 -0.67 -14.35
N GLY A 13 -11.87 -0.58 -13.68
CA GLY A 13 -12.04 -1.09 -12.33
C GLY A 13 -12.64 -2.48 -12.35
N ILE A 14 -12.17 -3.35 -11.46
CA ILE A 14 -12.69 -4.68 -11.22
C ILE A 14 -13.14 -4.74 -9.76
N TYR A 15 -14.38 -5.16 -9.57
CA TYR A 15 -14.89 -5.55 -8.26
C TYR A 15 -15.00 -7.07 -8.21
N HIS A 16 -14.42 -7.67 -7.17
CA HIS A 16 -14.26 -9.10 -7.01
C HIS A 16 -14.49 -9.49 -5.54
N LEU A 17 -15.17 -10.62 -5.31
CA LEU A 17 -15.59 -11.12 -3.97
C LEU A 17 -16.53 -10.15 -3.21
N GLU A 18 -16.87 -10.53 -1.97
CA GLU A 18 -17.65 -9.72 -1.01
C GLU A 18 -16.81 -8.60 -0.37
N ASP A 19 -15.52 -8.50 -0.68
CA ASP A 19 -14.65 -7.43 -0.21
C ASP A 19 -14.93 -6.12 -0.98
N ASP A 20 -15.08 -5.02 -0.24
CA ASP A 20 -15.37 -3.68 -0.75
C ASP A 20 -14.24 -3.04 -1.61
N ALA A 21 -13.20 -3.80 -1.94
CA ALA A 21 -11.99 -3.27 -2.58
C ALA A 21 -12.04 -3.31 -4.12
N ILE A 22 -12.00 -2.13 -4.75
CA ILE A 22 -11.90 -1.97 -6.20
C ILE A 22 -10.44 -2.13 -6.66
N SER A 23 -10.19 -3.05 -7.60
CA SER A 23 -8.90 -3.17 -8.29
C SER A 23 -8.88 -2.36 -9.58
N ILE A 24 -7.86 -1.52 -9.80
CA ILE A 24 -7.71 -0.72 -11.02
C ILE A 24 -6.59 -1.29 -11.89
N GLY A 25 -6.83 -1.44 -13.19
CA GLY A 25 -5.85 -2.00 -14.10
C GLY A 25 -6.07 -1.73 -15.58
N LYS A 26 -5.00 -1.86 -16.38
CA LYS A 26 -5.09 -1.94 -17.85
C LYS A 26 -5.08 -3.40 -18.27
N ILE A 27 -5.98 -3.78 -19.18
CA ILE A 27 -6.04 -5.15 -19.68
C ILE A 27 -4.77 -5.45 -20.47
N LEU A 28 -3.99 -6.44 -20.00
CA LEU A 28 -2.86 -6.99 -20.73
C LEU A 28 -3.35 -8.05 -21.73
N LYS A 29 -4.17 -8.98 -21.24
CA LYS A 29 -4.65 -10.12 -22.02
C LYS A 29 -5.86 -10.77 -21.35
N ILE A 30 -6.65 -11.46 -22.16
CA ILE A 30 -7.60 -12.48 -21.70
C ILE A 30 -7.12 -13.82 -22.24
N SER A 31 -6.93 -14.81 -21.37
CA SER A 31 -6.44 -16.14 -21.76
C SER A 31 -7.23 -17.22 -21.02
N GLY A 32 -7.98 -18.03 -21.77
CA GLY A 32 -8.86 -19.04 -21.19
C GLY A 32 -9.89 -18.42 -20.24
N LYS A 33 -9.90 -18.89 -18.98
CA LYS A 33 -10.80 -18.41 -17.92
C LYS A 33 -10.26 -17.19 -17.15
N TYR A 34 -9.10 -16.65 -17.53
CA TYR A 34 -8.40 -15.61 -16.76
C TYR A 34 -8.30 -14.27 -17.49
N LEU A 35 -8.44 -13.18 -16.72
CA LEU A 35 -8.18 -11.79 -17.11
C LEU A 35 -6.87 -11.34 -16.48
N PHE A 36 -5.94 -10.82 -17.28
CA PHE A 36 -4.64 -10.32 -16.84
C PHE A 36 -4.60 -8.81 -16.94
N LEU A 37 -4.26 -8.13 -15.84
CA LEU A 37 -4.17 -6.69 -15.74
C LEU A 37 -2.76 -6.24 -15.34
N ASP A 38 -2.29 -5.17 -15.97
CA ASP A 38 -1.29 -4.27 -15.41
C ASP A 38 -1.99 -3.54 -14.26
N SER A 39 -1.58 -3.79 -13.01
CA SER A 39 -2.22 -3.25 -11.80
C SER A 39 -1.69 -1.87 -11.45
N TYR A 40 -2.57 -1.00 -10.97
CA TYR A 40 -2.24 0.33 -10.48
C TYR A 40 -2.74 0.49 -9.04
N ASP A 41 -1.96 1.17 -8.21
CA ASP A 41 -2.33 1.55 -6.86
C ASP A 41 -3.20 2.82 -6.83
N SER A 42 -3.56 3.27 -5.62
CA SER A 42 -4.34 4.50 -5.37
C SER A 42 -3.59 5.79 -5.74
N ASN A 43 -2.28 5.71 -6.01
CA ASN A 43 -1.43 6.80 -6.49
C ASN A 43 -1.14 6.69 -7.99
N ASN A 44 -1.87 5.82 -8.70
CA ASN A 44 -1.76 5.58 -10.13
C ASN A 44 -0.34 5.14 -10.54
N LYS A 45 0.44 4.56 -9.62
CA LYS A 45 1.72 3.92 -9.90
C LYS A 45 1.49 2.46 -10.26
N LYS A 46 2.35 1.92 -11.14
CA LYS A 46 2.29 0.51 -11.54
C LYS A 46 2.76 -0.38 -10.38
N GLU A 47 1.84 -1.17 -9.87
CA GLU A 47 2.06 -2.03 -8.70
C GLU A 47 2.60 -3.42 -9.10
N GLY A 48 2.24 -3.89 -10.30
CA GLY A 48 2.63 -5.21 -10.83
C GLY A 48 1.55 -5.79 -11.73
N ILE A 49 1.34 -7.11 -11.66
CA ILE A 49 0.34 -7.83 -12.46
C ILE A 49 -0.72 -8.42 -11.55
N LYS A 50 -2.00 -8.25 -11.91
CA LYS A 50 -3.13 -8.94 -11.27
C LYS A 50 -3.82 -9.86 -12.27
N VAL A 51 -4.10 -11.09 -11.85
CA VAL A 51 -4.81 -12.11 -12.64
C VAL A 51 -6.09 -12.46 -11.92
N PHE A 52 -7.21 -12.39 -12.63
CA PHE A 52 -8.54 -12.69 -12.10
C PHE A 52 -9.16 -13.88 -12.83
N LEU A 53 -9.77 -14.80 -12.09
CA LEU A 53 -10.71 -15.77 -12.61
C LEU A 53 -11.99 -15.04 -13.03
N ILE A 54 -12.32 -15.09 -14.32
CA ILE A 54 -13.40 -14.27 -14.90
C ILE A 54 -14.77 -14.59 -14.30
N SER A 55 -15.01 -15.85 -13.90
CA SER A 55 -16.26 -16.26 -13.26
C SER A 55 -16.52 -15.58 -11.91
N GLU A 56 -15.47 -15.07 -11.27
CA GLU A 56 -15.56 -14.45 -9.93
C GLU A 56 -15.66 -12.92 -9.99
N ILE A 57 -15.52 -12.32 -11.18
CA ILE A 57 -15.69 -10.88 -11.37
C ILE A 57 -17.18 -10.53 -11.25
N LYS A 58 -17.53 -9.70 -10.26
CA LYS A 58 -18.92 -9.27 -10.02
C LYS A 58 -19.29 -8.05 -10.85
N ARG A 59 -18.37 -7.08 -10.95
CA ARG A 59 -18.58 -5.83 -11.68
C ARG A 59 -17.32 -5.40 -12.40
N VAL A 60 -17.50 -4.88 -13.61
CA VAL A 60 -16.46 -4.18 -14.37
C VAL A 60 -16.87 -2.72 -14.49
N ILE A 61 -15.98 -1.82 -14.07
CA ILE A 61 -16.14 -0.37 -14.15
C ILE A 61 -15.31 0.11 -15.33
N LEU A 62 -15.98 0.66 -16.34
CA LEU A 62 -15.34 1.12 -17.58
C LEU A 62 -14.96 2.59 -17.54
N LYS A 63 -15.77 3.35 -16.80
CA LYS A 63 -15.65 4.78 -16.61
C LYS A 63 -16.20 5.10 -15.24
N SER A 64 -15.47 5.90 -14.48
CA SER A 64 -15.91 6.50 -13.23
C SER A 64 -15.05 7.72 -12.97
N ASP A 65 -15.61 8.71 -12.27
CA ASP A 65 -14.86 9.88 -11.84
C ASP A 65 -13.63 9.46 -11.01
N TYR A 66 -13.72 8.37 -10.24
CA TYR A 66 -12.58 7.82 -9.50
C TYR A 66 -11.43 7.40 -10.43
N ILE A 67 -11.71 6.61 -11.48
CA ILE A 67 -10.68 6.19 -12.45
C ILE A 67 -10.08 7.43 -13.15
N GLU A 68 -10.91 8.38 -13.57
CA GLU A 68 -10.44 9.61 -14.23
C GLU A 68 -9.58 10.47 -13.30
N LYS A 69 -10.00 10.63 -12.03
CA LYS A 69 -9.24 11.33 -11.00
C LYS A 69 -7.90 10.65 -10.73
N LEU A 70 -7.86 9.31 -10.66
CA LEU A 70 -6.59 8.56 -10.54
C LEU A 70 -5.64 8.89 -11.70
N GLU A 71 -6.13 9.00 -12.94
CA GLU A 71 -5.26 9.35 -14.09
C GLU A 71 -4.69 10.76 -14.00
N ASN A 72 -5.44 11.69 -13.40
CA ASN A 72 -5.06 13.09 -13.23
C ASN A 72 -4.45 13.40 -11.85
N LYS A 73 -4.34 12.40 -10.97
CA LYS A 73 -3.89 12.57 -9.60
C LYS A 73 -2.47 13.13 -9.59
N LYS A 74 -2.30 14.28 -8.94
CA LYS A 74 -0.97 14.84 -8.72
C LYS A 74 -0.37 14.14 -7.50
N ASN A 75 0.70 13.38 -7.74
CA ASN A 75 1.52 12.88 -6.64
C ASN A 75 2.19 14.08 -5.98
N TYR A 76 1.90 14.25 -4.70
CA TYR A 76 2.45 15.32 -3.88
C TYR A 76 3.19 14.73 -2.72
N THR A 77 4.39 15.24 -2.49
CA THR A 77 5.23 14.83 -1.37
C THR A 77 5.91 16.03 -0.79
N GLU A 78 6.04 16.01 0.52
CA GLU A 78 6.62 17.08 1.29
C GLU A 78 8.05 16.75 1.71
N SER A 79 8.84 17.82 1.86
CA SER A 79 10.07 17.72 2.63
C SER A 79 9.73 17.85 4.11
N PHE A 80 10.06 16.84 4.90
CA PHE A 80 9.90 16.87 6.35
C PHE A 80 11.16 17.41 7.07
N SER A 81 12.11 18.00 6.32
CA SER A 81 13.40 18.46 6.88
C SER A 81 13.27 19.43 8.05
N PHE A 82 12.16 20.17 8.13
CA PHE A 82 11.84 21.06 9.25
C PHE A 82 11.64 20.31 10.59
N LEU A 83 11.28 19.02 10.56
CA LEU A 83 11.14 18.18 11.74
C LEU A 83 12.48 17.84 12.42
N LYS A 84 13.61 18.13 11.74
CA LYS A 84 14.96 17.99 12.32
C LYS A 84 15.26 19.03 13.41
N ASP A 85 14.45 20.07 13.55
CA ASP A 85 14.65 21.11 14.55
C ASP A 85 14.58 20.50 15.97
N ASN A 86 15.66 20.64 16.74
CA ASN A 86 15.76 20.10 18.10
C ASN A 86 14.83 20.82 19.09
N LYS A 87 14.21 21.94 18.70
CA LYS A 87 13.19 22.61 19.51
C LYS A 87 11.86 21.86 19.54
N ILE A 88 11.63 20.95 18.58
CA ILE A 88 10.41 20.16 18.50
C ILE A 88 10.46 19.05 19.56
N ASN A 89 9.64 19.18 20.61
CA ASN A 89 9.58 18.22 21.71
C ASN A 89 8.18 17.67 21.98
N SER A 90 7.15 18.39 21.54
CA SER A 90 5.74 18.07 21.72
C SER A 90 4.99 18.00 20.39
N PHE A 91 3.77 17.46 20.44
CA PHE A 91 2.86 17.42 19.28
C PHE A 91 2.48 18.83 18.80
N ASP A 92 2.34 19.77 19.75
CA ASP A 92 2.00 21.17 19.45
C ASP A 92 3.12 21.89 18.69
N ASP A 93 4.38 21.61 19.04
CA ASP A 93 5.54 22.16 18.29
C ASP A 93 5.50 21.70 16.83
N VAL A 94 5.15 20.43 16.58
CA VAL A 94 5.02 19.87 15.23
C VAL A 94 3.89 20.55 14.48
N CYS A 95 2.71 20.68 15.10
CA CYS A 95 1.56 21.35 14.50
C CYS A 95 1.90 22.79 14.11
N GLN A 96 2.59 23.53 14.98
CA GLN A 96 3.04 24.89 14.68
C GLN A 96 3.95 24.92 13.45
N LYS A 97 4.90 23.99 13.34
CA LYS A 97 5.80 23.91 12.18
C LYS A 97 5.06 23.55 10.90
N ILE A 98 4.11 22.63 10.95
CA ILE A 98 3.23 22.28 9.81
C ILE A 98 2.49 23.53 9.31
N ILE A 99 1.89 24.31 10.23
CA ILE A 99 1.18 25.56 9.92
C ILE A 99 2.13 26.59 9.29
N GLU A 100 3.28 26.85 9.93
CA GLU A 100 4.29 27.81 9.46
C GLU A 100 4.78 27.50 8.04
N LYS A 101 4.94 26.21 7.73
CA LYS A 101 5.42 25.73 6.43
C LYS A 101 4.31 25.54 5.41
N LYS A 102 3.04 25.63 5.83
CA LYS A 102 1.87 25.26 5.02
C LYS A 102 2.04 23.88 4.40
N CYS A 103 2.41 22.91 5.23
CA CYS A 103 2.62 21.53 4.81
C CYS A 103 1.27 20.85 4.57
N ILE A 104 1.13 20.12 3.46
CA ILE A 104 -0.02 19.23 3.25
C ILE A 104 0.17 18.01 4.13
N VAL A 105 -0.83 17.74 4.97
CA VAL A 105 -0.86 16.59 5.85
C VAL A 105 -2.11 15.76 5.58
N THR A 106 -2.05 14.50 5.99
CA THR A 106 -3.17 13.58 5.96
C THR A 106 -3.59 13.32 7.41
N LEU A 107 -4.87 13.49 7.71
CA LEU A 107 -5.49 13.14 8.97
C LEU A 107 -6.17 11.79 8.82
N LYS A 108 -5.87 10.84 9.70
CA LYS A 108 -6.70 9.65 9.88
C LYS A 108 -7.62 9.91 11.07
N LEU A 109 -8.91 9.74 10.86
CA LEU A 109 -9.95 10.02 11.85
C LEU A 109 -10.43 8.72 12.49
N LYS A 110 -11.00 8.81 13.69
CA LYS A 110 -11.47 7.63 14.46
C LYS A 110 -12.57 6.81 13.79
N ASN A 111 -13.22 7.34 12.77
CA ASN A 111 -14.22 6.63 11.97
C ASN A 111 -13.63 6.04 10.67
N ASP A 112 -12.30 5.93 10.60
CA ASP A 112 -11.51 5.48 9.44
C ASP A 112 -11.53 6.41 8.22
N ASP A 113 -12.17 7.58 8.33
CA ASP A 113 -12.08 8.60 7.29
C ASP A 113 -10.66 9.17 7.20
N ILE A 114 -10.24 9.47 5.98
CA ILE A 114 -8.93 10.03 5.68
C ILE A 114 -9.12 11.36 4.98
N GLU A 115 -8.63 12.43 5.61
CA GLU A 115 -8.73 13.78 5.07
C GLU A 115 -7.35 14.36 4.78
N LYS A 116 -7.15 14.88 3.57
CA LYS A 116 -5.88 15.46 3.14
C LYS A 116 -6.01 16.97 2.98
N GLY A 117 -5.08 17.73 3.54
CA GLY A 117 -5.20 19.18 3.54
C GLY A 117 -4.16 19.96 4.32
N TYR A 118 -4.46 21.23 4.57
CA TYR A 118 -3.60 22.13 5.33
C TYR A 118 -4.14 22.33 6.74
N LEU A 119 -3.30 22.06 7.75
CA LEU A 119 -3.55 22.57 9.10
C LEU A 119 -3.25 24.08 9.09
N THR A 120 -4.28 24.89 9.33
CA THR A 120 -4.16 26.36 9.28
C THR A 120 -4.01 26.98 10.66
N LYS A 121 -4.57 26.34 11.68
CA LYS A 121 -4.56 26.82 13.07
C LYS A 121 -4.83 25.67 14.04
N LYS A 122 -4.22 25.74 15.23
CA LYS A 122 -4.61 24.95 16.40
C LYS A 122 -4.98 25.91 17.54
N ILE A 123 -6.13 25.70 18.18
CA ILE A 123 -6.55 26.44 19.38
C ILE A 123 -7.00 25.42 20.41
N GLU A 124 -6.31 25.34 21.55
CA GLU A 124 -6.55 24.31 22.56
C GLU A 124 -6.59 22.92 21.91
N LYS A 125 -7.74 22.24 21.99
CA LYS A 125 -8.01 20.92 21.41
C LYS A 125 -8.64 20.93 20.02
N TYR A 126 -8.71 22.08 19.34
CA TYR A 126 -9.38 22.22 18.05
C TYR A 126 -8.40 22.52 16.91
N TYR A 127 -8.51 21.76 15.82
CA TYR A 127 -7.68 21.81 14.63
C TYR A 127 -8.49 22.39 13.47
N TYR A 128 -8.05 23.53 12.94
CA TYR A 128 -8.68 24.17 11.78
C TYR A 128 -7.98 23.69 10.51
N PHE A 129 -8.74 23.10 9.60
CA PHE A 129 -8.20 22.32 8.50
C PHE A 129 -8.85 22.70 7.16
N GLU A 130 -8.04 22.98 6.14
CA GLU A 130 -8.50 23.19 4.78
C GLU A 130 -8.34 21.89 3.98
N ILE A 131 -9.45 21.21 3.70
CA ILE A 131 -9.47 19.93 2.98
C ILE A 131 -9.25 20.17 1.49
N LEU A 132 -8.38 19.36 0.90
CA LEU A 132 -8.01 19.38 -0.50
C LEU A 132 -8.63 18.21 -1.25
N ASN A 133 -9.03 18.44 -2.49
CA ASN A 133 -9.32 17.35 -3.42
C ASN A 133 -8.05 16.78 -4.08
N ASP A 134 -8.21 15.76 -4.93
CA ASP A 134 -7.11 15.12 -5.69
C ASP A 134 -6.33 16.08 -6.60
N GLU A 135 -6.88 17.25 -6.94
CA GLU A 135 -6.23 18.29 -7.73
C GLU A 135 -5.49 19.32 -6.85
N LEU A 136 -5.44 19.09 -5.53
CA LEU A 136 -4.90 20.00 -4.50
C LEU A 136 -5.64 21.35 -4.44
N LYS A 137 -6.94 21.36 -4.76
CA LYS A 137 -7.80 22.53 -4.57
C LYS A 137 -8.54 22.41 -3.26
N ILE A 138 -8.62 23.50 -2.52
CA ILE A 138 -9.41 23.59 -1.28
C ILE A 138 -10.89 23.41 -1.65
N ILE A 139 -11.53 22.43 -1.01
CA ILE A 139 -12.95 22.11 -1.19
C ILE A 139 -13.76 22.34 0.08
N SER A 140 -13.12 22.34 1.25
CA SER A 140 -13.78 22.56 2.54
C SER A 140 -12.82 23.19 3.55
N THR A 141 -13.38 23.87 4.54
CA THR A 141 -12.65 24.36 5.71
C THR A 141 -13.41 23.92 6.96
N GLU A 142 -12.78 23.07 7.77
CA GLU A 142 -13.43 22.35 8.85
C GLU A 142 -12.65 22.47 10.16
N ILE A 143 -13.32 22.12 11.26
CA ILE A 143 -12.74 22.14 12.60
C ILE A 143 -12.88 20.73 13.19
N PHE A 144 -11.75 20.13 13.54
CA PHE A 144 -11.69 18.81 14.16
C PHE A 144 -11.34 18.93 15.65
N ASP A 145 -12.00 18.14 16.50
CA ASP A 145 -11.55 17.93 17.89
C ASP A 145 -10.33 17.00 17.88
N GLU A 146 -9.33 17.29 18.69
CA GLU A 146 -8.08 16.51 18.75
C GLU A 146 -8.32 15.05 19.08
N HIS A 147 -9.33 14.76 19.89
CA HIS A 147 -9.67 13.38 20.27
C HIS A 147 -10.32 12.61 19.13
N TYR A 148 -10.67 13.27 18.02
CA TYR A 148 -11.23 12.63 16.83
C TYR A 148 -10.16 12.32 15.79
N ILE A 149 -9.01 12.99 15.86
CA ILE A 149 -7.85 12.71 15.01
C ILE A 149 -7.08 11.56 15.66
N GLU A 150 -6.98 10.45 14.94
CA GLU A 150 -6.17 9.31 15.36
C GLU A 150 -4.70 9.52 14.99
N GLU A 151 -4.44 10.01 13.76
CA GLU A 151 -3.07 10.16 13.25
C GLU A 151 -2.92 11.42 12.41
N ILE A 152 -1.72 12.01 12.45
CA ILE A 152 -1.27 13.02 11.48
C ILE A 152 -0.09 12.45 10.72
N GLN A 153 -0.21 12.45 9.40
CA GLN A 153 0.76 11.88 8.47
C GLN A 153 1.25 12.93 7.46
N ILE A 154 2.49 12.79 7.02
CA ILE A 154 3.07 13.58 5.94
C ILE A 154 3.59 12.63 4.86
N ASP A 155 3.00 12.67 3.67
CA ASP A 155 3.48 11.92 2.51
C ASP A 155 4.85 12.46 2.07
N THR A 156 5.85 11.59 1.93
CA THR A 156 7.21 12.02 1.56
C THR A 156 7.87 11.10 0.53
N ASN A 157 8.66 11.71 -0.37
CA ASN A 157 9.50 11.03 -1.37
C ASN A 157 10.94 10.87 -0.90
N ASP A 158 11.28 11.36 0.30
CA ASP A 158 12.62 11.21 0.85
C ASP A 158 12.93 9.70 0.93
N LYS A 159 14.12 9.28 0.50
CA LYS A 159 14.46 7.85 0.45
C LYS A 159 14.68 7.27 1.85
N ILE A 160 14.49 5.96 1.99
CA ILE A 160 14.79 5.21 3.21
C ILE A 160 16.27 5.35 3.54
N ASN A 161 16.58 5.56 4.83
CA ASN A 161 17.94 5.40 5.31
C ASN A 161 18.22 3.89 5.42
N LYS A 162 18.83 3.31 4.39
CA LYS A 162 19.15 1.86 4.32
C LYS A 162 20.05 1.32 5.45
N ASN A 163 20.52 2.18 6.35
CA ASN A 163 21.47 1.87 7.41
C ASN A 163 20.90 2.17 8.82
N VAL A 164 19.58 2.33 8.95
CA VAL A 164 18.90 2.52 10.25
C VAL A 164 18.09 1.25 10.53
N PRO A 165 18.11 0.71 11.76
CA PRO A 165 17.27 -0.42 12.13
C PRO A 165 15.80 -0.16 11.77
N LEU A 166 15.12 -1.20 11.29
CA LEU A 166 13.67 -1.18 11.21
C LEU A 166 13.11 -1.43 12.61
N ASN A 167 12.04 -0.73 12.94
CA ASN A 167 11.31 -0.84 14.18
C ASN A 167 9.85 -1.21 13.87
N ILE A 168 9.25 -1.92 14.81
CA ILE A 168 7.81 -2.12 14.89
C ILE A 168 7.30 -1.22 16.01
N ILE A 169 6.27 -0.41 15.72
CA ILE A 169 5.53 0.36 16.73
C ILE A 169 4.12 -0.21 16.82
N LYS A 170 3.72 -0.64 18.01
CA LYS A 170 2.35 -1.03 18.33
C LYS A 170 1.70 0.05 19.18
N LEU A 171 0.52 0.52 18.76
CA LEU A 171 -0.29 1.47 19.53
C LEU A 171 -1.31 0.73 20.41
N TYR A 172 -1.79 1.41 21.45
CA TYR A 172 -2.92 0.91 22.26
C TYR A 172 -4.24 0.77 21.48
N SER A 173 -4.33 1.35 20.29
CA SER A 173 -5.44 1.15 19.35
C SER A 173 -5.32 -0.14 18.52
N ASP A 174 -4.33 -0.99 18.80
CA ASP A 174 -3.96 -2.18 18.03
C ASP A 174 -3.39 -1.89 16.62
N ASN A 175 -3.20 -0.62 16.24
CA ASN A 175 -2.47 -0.27 15.02
C ASN A 175 -0.99 -0.66 15.15
N ILE A 176 -0.44 -1.26 14.09
CA ILE A 176 0.96 -1.67 14.00
C ILE A 176 1.61 -0.98 12.80
N TYR A 177 2.76 -0.33 13.01
CA TYR A 177 3.56 0.26 11.94
C TYR A 177 4.95 -0.32 11.90
N ILE A 178 5.47 -0.49 10.68
CA ILE A 178 6.83 -0.94 10.42
C ILE A 178 7.58 0.17 9.70
N GLY A 179 8.82 0.45 10.10
CA GLY A 179 9.53 1.60 9.57
C GLY A 179 10.75 2.01 10.39
N ASN A 180 11.19 3.26 10.27
CA ASN A 180 12.33 3.77 11.02
C ASN A 180 11.90 4.83 12.03
N VAL A 181 12.36 4.71 13.28
CA VAL A 181 12.33 5.84 14.21
C VAL A 181 13.32 6.91 13.70
N LEU A 182 12.79 8.06 13.26
CA LEU A 182 13.62 9.16 12.79
C LEU A 182 14.07 10.06 13.95
N PHE A 183 13.13 10.42 14.82
CA PHE A 183 13.39 11.25 15.98
C PHE A 183 12.58 10.76 17.18
N ASP A 184 13.30 10.38 18.23
CA ASP A 184 12.73 10.16 19.55
C ASP A 184 12.81 11.47 20.34
N ARG A 185 11.65 12.07 20.64
CA ARG A 185 11.54 13.35 21.35
C ARG A 185 10.89 13.14 22.72
N LYS A 186 10.81 14.20 23.52
CA LYS A 186 10.30 14.11 24.89
C LYS A 186 8.89 13.50 24.95
N GLU A 187 7.95 13.99 24.14
CA GLU A 187 6.53 13.60 24.20
C GLU A 187 6.06 12.87 22.94
N ILE A 188 6.84 12.89 21.87
CA ILE A 188 6.46 12.32 20.57
C ILE A 188 7.58 11.46 19.97
N ILE A 189 7.19 10.62 19.03
CA ILE A 189 8.08 9.92 18.10
C ILE A 189 7.71 10.32 16.68
N ILE A 190 8.73 10.72 15.93
CA ILE A 190 8.60 10.97 14.50
C ILE A 190 9.09 9.71 13.81
N PHE A 191 8.15 8.99 13.21
CA PHE A 191 8.35 7.69 12.63
C PHE A 191 8.20 7.75 11.12
N LYS A 192 9.08 7.07 10.39
CA LYS A 192 8.93 6.91 8.95
C LYS A 192 8.39 5.53 8.67
N GLU A 193 7.08 5.47 8.45
CA GLU A 193 6.39 4.26 8.05
C GLU A 193 6.84 3.83 6.65
N ILE A 194 7.09 2.53 6.51
CA ILE A 194 7.25 1.86 5.24
C ILE A 194 5.95 1.13 4.97
N VAL A 195 5.23 1.59 3.96
CA VAL A 195 3.97 0.95 3.55
C VAL A 195 4.31 -0.35 2.82
N GLU A 196 3.57 -1.40 3.15
CA GLU A 196 3.76 -2.74 2.63
C GLU A 196 3.85 -2.80 1.10
N PHE A 197 5.00 -3.31 0.60
CA PHE A 197 5.32 -3.44 -0.82
C PHE A 197 4.97 -2.18 -1.64
N SER A 198 5.27 -1.01 -1.07
CA SER A 198 5.13 0.28 -1.71
C SER A 198 6.48 1.00 -1.78
N GLU A 199 6.66 1.83 -2.81
CA GLU A 199 7.75 2.81 -2.84
C GLU A 199 7.42 4.07 -2.04
N ASP A 200 6.17 4.19 -1.58
CA ASP A 200 5.69 5.31 -0.79
C ASP A 200 6.15 5.16 0.67
N SER A 201 6.51 6.28 1.26
CA SER A 201 6.80 6.37 2.69
C SER A 201 6.04 7.53 3.29
N ARG A 202 5.64 7.37 4.55
CA ARG A 202 4.91 8.39 5.28
C ARG A 202 5.64 8.72 6.56
N ILE A 203 5.62 10.00 6.93
CA ILE A 203 6.05 10.42 8.25
C ILE A 203 4.83 10.43 9.15
N LEU A 204 4.84 9.56 10.16
CA LEU A 204 3.86 9.53 11.23
C LEU A 204 4.39 10.35 12.41
N ILE A 205 3.50 11.15 13.00
CA ILE A 205 3.77 11.89 14.23
C ILE A 205 2.96 11.21 15.33
N LEU A 206 3.65 10.41 16.15
CA LEU A 206 3.02 9.59 17.17
C LEU A 206 3.25 10.19 18.55
N LYS A 207 2.21 10.32 19.36
CA LYS A 207 2.38 10.69 20.77
C LYS A 207 2.83 9.46 21.54
N LYS A 208 3.77 9.63 22.46
CA LYS A 208 4.30 8.51 23.25
C LYS A 208 3.26 7.87 24.17
N GLU A 209 2.27 8.65 24.62
CA GLU A 209 1.18 8.14 25.45
C GLU A 209 0.27 7.15 24.72
N ASP A 210 0.25 7.18 23.38
CA ASP A 210 -0.56 6.27 22.55
C ASP A 210 0.19 4.97 22.19
N ILE A 211 1.50 4.90 22.47
CA ILE A 211 2.37 3.78 22.09
C ILE A 211 2.38 2.72 23.20
N GLU A 212 2.03 1.48 22.84
CA GLU A 212 2.10 0.32 23.72
C GLU A 212 3.52 -0.29 23.72
N GLU A 213 4.11 -0.49 22.53
CA GLU A 213 5.40 -1.15 22.38
C GLU A 213 6.19 -0.59 21.20
N ILE A 214 7.52 -0.52 21.37
CA ILE A 214 8.48 -0.31 20.28
C ILE A 214 9.51 -1.42 20.35
N SER A 215 9.65 -2.18 19.26
CA SER A 215 10.62 -3.25 19.13
C SER A 215 11.48 -3.07 17.89
N GLU A 216 12.67 -3.67 17.89
CA GLU A 216 13.55 -3.71 16.71
C GLU A 216 13.21 -4.94 15.85
N LEU A 217 13.13 -4.74 14.54
CA LEU A 217 12.96 -5.82 13.58
C LEU A 217 14.35 -6.47 13.34
N TYR A 218 14.61 -7.57 14.03
CA TYR A 218 15.95 -8.19 14.06
C TYR A 218 16.43 -8.80 12.74
N LYS A 219 15.54 -9.03 11.75
CA LYS A 219 15.93 -9.61 10.47
C LYS A 219 14.96 -9.22 9.35
N GLU A 220 15.33 -8.25 8.54
CA GLU A 220 14.60 -8.02 7.29
C GLU A 220 14.92 -9.15 6.31
N GLU A 221 13.91 -9.84 5.80
CA GLU A 221 14.09 -10.64 4.59
C GLU A 221 14.47 -9.68 3.46
N ASN A 222 15.49 -10.00 2.66
CA ASN A 222 16.12 -9.06 1.72
C ASN A 222 15.24 -8.84 0.47
N ILE A 223 14.06 -8.25 0.68
CA ILE A 223 13.03 -7.99 -0.32
C ILE A 223 13.30 -6.63 -0.94
N ARG A 224 13.35 -6.56 -2.27
CA ARG A 224 13.64 -5.33 -3.00
C ARG A 224 12.72 -5.17 -4.19
N TYR A 225 12.53 -3.92 -4.59
CA TYR A 225 11.81 -3.61 -5.82
C TYR A 225 12.46 -4.32 -7.01
N ASN A 226 11.64 -5.10 -7.73
CA ASN A 226 12.00 -5.78 -8.95
C ASN A 226 10.77 -5.79 -9.85
N SER A 227 10.85 -5.24 -11.06
CA SER A 227 9.67 -5.18 -11.93
C SER A 227 9.49 -6.49 -12.69
N ILE A 228 8.34 -7.16 -12.53
CA ILE A 228 8.02 -8.42 -13.23
C ILE A 228 8.04 -8.26 -14.75
N ASN A 229 7.70 -7.07 -15.24
CA ASN A 229 7.69 -6.75 -16.67
C ASN A 229 9.07 -6.90 -17.33
N LYS A 230 10.18 -6.88 -16.57
CA LYS A 230 11.53 -7.16 -17.10
C LYS A 230 11.70 -8.59 -17.64
N TYR A 231 10.87 -9.52 -17.15
CA TYR A 231 10.96 -10.94 -17.48
C TYR A 231 9.92 -11.40 -18.50
N ILE A 232 9.06 -10.48 -18.95
CA ILE A 232 8.00 -10.73 -19.92
C ILE A 232 8.41 -10.12 -21.26
N GLN A 233 8.88 -10.96 -22.17
CA GLN A 233 9.30 -10.50 -23.51
C GLN A 233 8.11 -10.28 -24.45
N ASN A 234 7.06 -11.10 -24.34
CA ASN A 234 5.88 -11.03 -25.20
C ASN A 234 4.60 -11.29 -24.40
N ILE A 235 3.71 -10.28 -24.36
CA ILE A 235 2.43 -10.34 -23.64
C ILE A 235 1.53 -11.47 -24.17
N LYS A 236 1.66 -11.84 -25.45
CA LYS A 236 0.85 -12.91 -26.06
C LYS A 236 1.12 -14.28 -25.44
N ASP A 237 2.30 -14.50 -24.88
CA ASP A 237 2.71 -15.81 -24.35
C ASP A 237 2.42 -15.95 -22.85
N ILE A 238 1.93 -14.87 -22.21
CA ILE A 238 1.57 -14.89 -20.80
C ILE A 238 0.42 -15.89 -20.58
N THR A 239 0.68 -16.83 -19.68
CA THR A 239 -0.28 -17.75 -19.06
C THR A 239 -0.13 -17.67 -17.54
N LEU A 240 -1.10 -18.19 -16.79
CA LEU A 240 -1.00 -18.25 -15.32
C LEU A 240 0.25 -19.04 -14.89
N LEU A 241 0.47 -20.21 -15.49
CA LEU A 241 1.63 -21.06 -15.19
C LEU A 241 2.95 -20.34 -15.51
N PHE A 242 3.04 -19.67 -16.66
CA PHE A 242 4.22 -18.89 -17.04
C PHE A 242 4.56 -17.79 -16.03
N LEU A 243 3.55 -17.06 -15.52
CA LEU A 243 3.77 -16.06 -14.49
C LEU A 243 4.23 -16.69 -13.16
N LEU A 244 3.64 -17.83 -12.77
CA LEU A 244 4.07 -18.55 -11.57
C LEU A 244 5.51 -19.06 -11.70
N GLU A 245 5.93 -19.52 -12.88
CA GLU A 245 7.32 -19.91 -13.15
C GLU A 245 8.29 -18.73 -13.06
N ILE A 246 7.93 -17.56 -13.59
CA ILE A 246 8.70 -16.31 -13.38
C ILE A 246 8.80 -16.00 -11.89
N CYS A 247 7.68 -16.09 -11.15
CA CYS A 247 7.65 -15.80 -9.73
C CYS A 247 8.52 -16.76 -8.91
N LEU A 248 8.55 -18.03 -9.27
CA LEU A 248 9.43 -19.03 -8.68
C LEU A 248 10.91 -18.71 -8.96
N ASN A 249 11.26 -18.45 -10.22
CA ASN A 249 12.65 -18.26 -10.65
C ASN A 249 13.27 -16.98 -10.11
N PHE A 250 12.47 -15.92 -9.96
CA PHE A 250 12.92 -14.60 -9.51
C PHE A 250 12.36 -14.22 -8.13
N LYS A 251 11.83 -15.20 -7.39
CA LYS A 251 11.36 -15.08 -6.00
C LYS A 251 10.46 -13.87 -5.76
N PHE A 252 9.52 -13.65 -6.67
CA PHE A 252 8.54 -12.56 -6.53
C PHE A 252 7.59 -12.81 -5.36
N ILE A 253 7.24 -11.73 -4.67
CA ILE A 253 6.17 -11.74 -3.67
C ILE A 253 4.82 -11.79 -4.39
N ILE A 254 4.02 -12.79 -4.02
CA ILE A 254 2.69 -13.01 -4.57
C ILE A 254 1.63 -13.06 -3.48
N PHE A 255 0.43 -12.64 -3.87
CA PHE A 255 -0.79 -12.65 -3.08
C PHE A 255 -1.79 -13.56 -3.79
N ILE A 256 -2.36 -14.52 -3.06
CA ILE A 256 -3.29 -15.50 -3.61
C ILE A 256 -4.58 -15.48 -2.81
N ASP A 257 -5.69 -15.33 -3.52
CA ASP A 257 -7.04 -15.53 -2.99
C ASP A 257 -7.71 -16.73 -3.63
N ASN A 258 -8.51 -17.42 -2.82
CA ASN A 258 -9.50 -18.38 -3.26
C ASN A 258 -10.65 -18.46 -2.23
N LYS A 259 -11.78 -19.01 -2.65
CA LYS A 259 -12.97 -19.27 -1.80
C LYS A 259 -12.76 -20.02 -0.50
N LYS A 260 -11.69 -20.81 -0.36
CA LYS A 260 -11.42 -21.60 0.85
C LYS A 260 -10.60 -20.81 1.88
N PHE A 261 -9.99 -19.70 1.48
CA PHE A 261 -9.17 -18.90 2.36
C PHE A 261 -10.04 -17.87 3.08
N SER A 262 -9.86 -17.77 4.39
CA SER A 262 -10.44 -16.70 5.21
C SER A 262 -9.74 -15.36 5.00
N GLU A 263 -8.51 -15.38 4.46
CA GLU A 263 -7.66 -14.21 4.25
C GLU A 263 -6.71 -14.45 3.05
N THR A 264 -6.26 -13.38 2.41
CA THR A 264 -5.27 -13.48 1.33
C THR A 264 -3.97 -14.11 1.83
N LYS A 265 -3.45 -15.09 1.09
CA LYS A 265 -2.14 -15.69 1.39
C LYS A 265 -1.04 -14.97 0.64
N VAL A 266 -0.04 -14.50 1.39
CA VAL A 266 1.10 -13.72 0.87
C VAL A 266 2.37 -14.54 1.02
N GLY A 267 3.26 -14.53 0.03
CA GLY A 267 4.52 -15.28 0.14
C GLY A 267 5.34 -15.39 -1.15
N ILE A 268 6.31 -16.30 -1.14
CA ILE A 268 7.11 -16.67 -2.32
C ILE A 268 6.84 -18.12 -2.74
N ILE A 269 6.97 -18.37 -4.03
CA ILE A 269 6.88 -19.73 -4.55
C ILE A 269 8.19 -20.46 -4.30
N GLU A 270 8.10 -21.62 -3.64
CA GLU A 270 9.21 -22.52 -3.42
C GLU A 270 9.28 -23.60 -4.50
N LYS A 271 8.13 -24.07 -4.95
CA LYS A 271 8.06 -25.15 -5.94
C LYS A 271 6.73 -25.15 -6.70
N ILE A 272 6.77 -25.61 -7.94
CA ILE A 272 5.60 -25.99 -8.72
C ILE A 272 5.70 -27.49 -9.03
N LEU A 273 4.74 -28.27 -8.54
CA LEU A 273 4.68 -29.72 -8.69
C LEU A 273 3.71 -30.10 -9.80
N ASN A 274 4.22 -30.83 -10.80
CA ASN A 274 3.43 -31.36 -11.93
C ASN A 274 2.55 -30.31 -12.61
N ASN A 275 2.97 -29.04 -12.61
CA ASN A 275 2.23 -27.89 -13.15
C ASN A 275 0.81 -27.72 -12.57
N ARG A 276 0.54 -28.28 -11.39
CA ARG A 276 -0.80 -28.31 -10.76
C ARG A 276 -0.81 -27.78 -9.34
N ILE A 277 0.23 -28.08 -8.56
CA ILE A 277 0.30 -27.70 -7.15
C ILE A 277 1.44 -26.72 -6.96
N LEU A 278 1.13 -25.62 -6.28
CA LEU A 278 2.05 -24.60 -5.83
C LEU A 278 2.43 -24.88 -4.37
N GLU A 279 3.72 -24.89 -4.06
CA GLU A 279 4.22 -24.79 -2.69
C GLU A 279 4.61 -23.32 -2.42
N LEU A 280 3.88 -22.67 -1.51
CA LEU A 280 4.06 -21.28 -1.14
C LEU A 280 4.67 -21.21 0.26
N ASN A 281 5.78 -20.50 0.42
CA ASN A 281 6.30 -20.13 1.73
C ASN A 281 5.69 -18.77 2.11
N THR A 282 4.82 -18.78 3.12
CA THR A 282 3.97 -17.65 3.49
C THR A 282 4.69 -16.64 4.36
N LEU A 283 4.38 -15.37 4.16
CA LEU A 283 4.84 -14.24 4.96
C LEU A 283 3.72 -13.82 5.93
N ASN A 284 4.08 -13.49 7.16
CA ASN A 284 3.20 -12.76 8.06
C ASN A 284 3.28 -11.24 7.82
N GLU A 285 2.46 -10.49 8.55
CA GLU A 285 2.43 -9.01 8.56
C GLU A 285 3.79 -8.35 8.88
N ASN A 286 4.69 -9.08 9.53
CA ASN A 286 6.04 -8.62 9.88
C ASN A 286 7.10 -9.04 8.83
N TYR A 287 6.67 -9.52 7.65
CA TYR A 287 7.54 -10.01 6.57
C TYR A 287 8.46 -11.16 6.97
N HIS A 288 8.04 -11.98 7.92
CA HIS A 288 8.74 -13.20 8.28
C HIS A 288 8.04 -14.42 7.68
N PHE A 289 8.86 -15.36 7.17
CA PHE A 289 8.34 -16.63 6.70
C PHE A 289 7.87 -17.48 7.87
N ILE A 290 6.59 -17.87 7.85
CA ILE A 290 5.95 -18.57 8.97
C ILE A 290 5.63 -20.03 8.67
N GLU A 291 5.10 -20.33 7.49
CA GLU A 291 4.71 -21.70 7.14
C GLU A 291 4.75 -21.94 5.63
N LYS A 292 4.89 -23.23 5.27
CA LYS A 292 4.77 -23.69 3.88
C LYS A 292 3.40 -24.31 3.66
N ILE A 293 2.66 -23.76 2.71
CA ILE A 293 1.34 -24.27 2.32
C ILE A 293 1.34 -24.81 0.89
N ARG A 294 0.36 -25.65 0.59
CA ARG A 294 0.12 -26.18 -0.75
C ARG A 294 -1.19 -25.63 -1.30
N ILE A 295 -1.15 -25.17 -2.54
CA ILE A 295 -2.31 -24.58 -3.22
C ILE A 295 -2.44 -25.25 -4.59
N GLU A 296 -3.64 -25.71 -4.93
CA GLU A 296 -3.91 -26.10 -6.31
C GLU A 296 -4.00 -24.86 -7.20
N ILE A 297 -3.20 -24.80 -8.26
CA ILE A 297 -3.19 -23.68 -9.22
C ILE A 297 -4.58 -23.46 -9.82
N SER A 298 -5.36 -24.53 -9.96
CA SER A 298 -6.72 -24.47 -10.51
C SER A 298 -7.72 -23.72 -9.63
N GLU A 299 -7.43 -23.64 -8.33
CA GLU A 299 -8.23 -22.99 -7.27
C GLU A 299 -7.88 -21.50 -7.11
N ILE A 300 -6.83 -21.01 -7.76
CA ILE A 300 -6.47 -19.59 -7.71
C ILE A 300 -7.55 -18.76 -8.42
N GLU A 301 -8.21 -17.90 -7.65
CA GLU A 301 -9.23 -16.97 -8.15
C GLU A 301 -8.62 -15.60 -8.42
N ILE A 302 -7.74 -15.14 -7.52
CA ILE A 302 -6.90 -13.96 -7.74
C ILE A 302 -5.45 -14.32 -7.50
N LEU A 303 -4.59 -13.93 -8.44
CA LEU A 303 -3.15 -13.84 -8.22
C LEU A 303 -2.74 -12.38 -8.36
N ARG A 304 -2.19 -11.78 -7.31
CA ARG A 304 -1.52 -10.47 -7.39
C ARG A 304 -0.02 -10.69 -7.28
N ILE A 305 0.72 -10.17 -8.26
CA ILE A 305 2.18 -10.21 -8.27
C ILE A 305 2.66 -8.77 -8.10
N LYS A 306 3.27 -8.47 -6.96
CA LYS A 306 3.85 -7.15 -6.69
C LYS A 306 5.22 -7.04 -7.38
N ASN A 307 5.65 -5.83 -7.70
CA ASN A 307 7.00 -5.56 -8.21
C ASN A 307 8.09 -5.65 -7.11
N TYR A 308 8.09 -6.73 -6.31
CA TYR A 308 9.05 -6.98 -5.24
C TYR A 308 9.49 -8.44 -5.26
N SER A 309 10.78 -8.68 -5.05
CA SER A 309 11.40 -10.00 -5.03
C SER A 309 12.29 -10.17 -3.80
N LEU A 310 12.34 -11.39 -3.26
CA LEU A 310 13.37 -11.78 -2.30
C LEU A 310 14.71 -11.99 -3.01
N PHE A 311 15.77 -11.39 -2.48
CA PHE A 311 17.15 -11.58 -2.94
C PHE A 311 17.94 -12.34 -1.88
N GLU A 312 18.77 -13.29 -2.30
CA GLU A 312 19.71 -14.00 -1.42
C GLU A 312 20.95 -13.17 -1.09
#